data_AF-A0A6V8LIP9-F1
#
_entry.id   AF-A0A6V8LIP9-F1
#
_cell.length_a   1.000
_cell.length_b   1.000
_cell.length_c   1.000
_cell.angle_alpha   90.00
_cell.angle_beta   90.00
_cell.angle_gamma   90.00
#
_symmetry.space_group_name_H-M   'P 1'
#
loop_
_entity.id
_entity.type
_entity.pdbx_description
1 polymer ?
#
loop_
_entity_poly.entity_id
_entity_poly.type
_entity_poly.pdbx_seq_one_letter_code
_entity_poly.pdbx_strand_id
1 'polypeptide(L)'
;MDRLTEITFRLPETPESRAFLADLRTLLRGVAAPGEAADRLTLTPARPPGALPVTTFALAPVSAPEITLDTGQVIGRSGDITGTPSAPARVEMADLTRRLAGHVDRVDHTGVNLPATTTSTEQWHALVGSVAAVSTMYRYPTGEEWPFVLPSTAEEFDSGIGDFVAGREPRFELVHDDWLAQPEWQFALGTDLTRAELERLFPEPEGVTFAELADVFRVVRVHHPWPGLSIRFDLCYRLDHGPGPWETGEWLVTEGGRIPPVAR
;
A
#
# COMPACT_ATOMS: atom_id res chain seq x y z
N MET A 1 4.81 6.11 -24.80
CA MET A 1 5.30 6.63 -23.51
C MET A 1 5.56 5.44 -22.63
N ASP A 2 6.63 5.47 -21.83
CA ASP A 2 6.87 4.42 -20.85
C ASP A 2 5.91 4.67 -19.68
N ARG A 3 4.92 3.77 -19.53
CA ARG A 3 3.99 3.76 -18.39
C ARG A 3 4.63 2.99 -17.24
N LEU A 4 4.26 3.34 -16.01
CA LEU A 4 4.62 2.65 -14.79
C LEU A 4 4.19 1.18 -14.88
N THR A 5 5.16 0.26 -14.83
CA THR A 5 4.88 -1.19 -14.88
C THR A 5 5.10 -1.88 -13.54
N GLU A 6 5.98 -1.35 -12.70
CA GLU A 6 6.31 -1.96 -11.42
C GLU A 6 6.57 -0.91 -10.33
N ILE A 7 5.98 -1.14 -9.16
CA ILE A 7 6.29 -0.45 -7.91
C ILE A 7 6.97 -1.46 -6.99
N THR A 8 8.20 -1.18 -6.57
CA THR A 8 8.99 -2.10 -5.74
C THR A 8 9.27 -1.51 -4.36
N PHE A 9 8.79 -2.19 -3.32
CA PHE A 9 9.26 -2.06 -1.94
C PHE A 9 10.59 -2.80 -1.81
N ARG A 10 11.69 -2.05 -1.78
CA ARG A 10 13.04 -2.58 -1.71
C ARG A 10 13.49 -2.65 -0.27
N LEU A 11 13.93 -3.83 0.14
CA LEU A 11 14.45 -4.12 1.48
C LEU A 11 15.97 -4.39 1.39
N PRO A 12 16.76 -3.99 2.39
CA PRO A 12 18.19 -4.34 2.46
C PRO A 12 18.44 -5.86 2.40
N GLU A 13 19.59 -6.31 1.90
CA GLU A 13 19.96 -7.73 1.88
C GLU A 13 20.43 -8.28 3.25
N THR A 14 19.67 -8.00 4.31
CA THR A 14 19.99 -8.43 5.68
C THR A 14 19.17 -9.65 6.13
N PRO A 15 19.59 -10.39 7.17
CA PRO A 15 18.81 -11.48 7.74
C PRO A 15 17.40 -11.06 8.19
N GLU A 16 17.26 -9.87 8.76
CA GLU A 16 15.97 -9.35 9.25
C GLU A 16 15.01 -9.08 8.09
N SER A 17 15.53 -8.53 6.98
CA SER A 17 14.76 -8.28 5.77
C SER A 17 14.32 -9.57 5.09
N ARG A 18 15.17 -10.61 5.11
CA ARG A 18 14.81 -11.96 4.64
C ARG A 18 13.71 -12.57 5.49
N ALA A 19 13.78 -12.43 6.81
CA ALA A 19 12.76 -12.91 7.73
C ALA A 19 11.43 -12.19 7.50
N PHE A 20 11.44 -10.85 7.45
CA PHE A 20 10.26 -10.04 7.16
C PHE A 20 9.60 -10.44 5.83
N LEU A 21 10.38 -10.60 4.75
CA LEU A 21 9.86 -11.00 3.44
C LEU A 21 9.30 -12.43 3.46
N ALA A 22 9.90 -13.35 4.20
CA ALA A 22 9.40 -14.71 4.36
C ALA A 22 8.07 -14.76 5.12
N ASP A 23 7.93 -13.95 6.17
CA ASP A 23 6.67 -13.80 6.90
C ASP A 23 5.60 -13.15 6.03
N LEU A 24 5.93 -12.05 5.33
CA LEU A 24 5.02 -11.40 4.38
C LEU A 24 4.54 -12.35 3.28
N ARG A 25 5.44 -13.15 2.71
CA ARG A 25 5.07 -14.19 1.73
C ARG A 25 4.13 -15.23 2.33
N THR A 26 4.31 -15.58 3.59
CA THR A 26 3.43 -16.54 4.28
C THR A 26 2.06 -15.93 4.53
N LEU A 27 2.01 -14.68 4.99
CA LEU A 27 0.78 -13.91 5.18
C LEU A 27 -0.02 -13.79 3.88
N LEU A 28 0.66 -13.51 2.77
CA LEU A 28 0.05 -13.25 1.47
C LEU A 28 -0.03 -14.47 0.55
N ARG A 29 0.19 -15.69 1.06
CA ARG A 29 0.25 -16.91 0.24
C ARG A 29 -1.02 -17.18 -0.58
N GLY A 30 -2.19 -16.78 -0.06
CA GLY A 30 -3.47 -16.96 -0.75
C GLY A 30 -3.72 -15.99 -1.90
N VAL A 31 -2.95 -14.90 -1.99
CA VAL A 31 -3.22 -13.76 -2.89
C VAL A 31 -2.03 -13.43 -3.80
N ALA A 32 -0.81 -13.84 -3.44
CA ALA A 32 0.38 -13.67 -4.24
C ALA A 32 0.53 -14.76 -5.33
N ALA A 33 1.29 -14.45 -6.38
CA ALA A 33 1.57 -15.40 -7.44
C ALA A 33 2.44 -16.58 -6.91
N PRO A 34 2.16 -17.84 -7.30
CA PRO A 34 2.98 -18.98 -6.90
C PRO A 34 4.32 -19.03 -7.66
N GLY A 35 5.34 -19.60 -7.02
CA GLY A 35 6.60 -19.99 -7.69
C GLY A 35 7.68 -18.91 -7.77
N GLU A 36 7.57 -17.86 -6.96
CA GLU A 36 8.55 -16.77 -6.96
C GLU A 36 9.87 -17.12 -6.25
N ALA A 37 10.92 -16.41 -6.64
CA ALA A 37 12.23 -16.52 -6.02
C ALA A 37 12.15 -16.14 -4.53
N ALA A 38 13.00 -16.75 -3.69
CA ALA A 38 12.94 -16.56 -2.25
C ALA A 38 13.18 -15.10 -1.80
N ASP A 39 13.86 -14.30 -2.64
CA ASP A 39 14.21 -12.90 -2.45
C ASP A 39 13.20 -11.91 -3.06
N ARG A 40 12.09 -12.40 -3.63
CA ARG A 40 11.09 -11.56 -4.29
C ARG A 40 9.66 -12.04 -4.05
N LEU A 41 8.73 -11.10 -3.86
CA LEU A 41 7.29 -11.33 -3.76
C LEU A 41 6.56 -10.34 -4.68
N THR A 42 5.77 -10.80 -5.65
CA THR A 42 5.02 -9.95 -6.59
C THR A 42 3.52 -10.18 -6.43
N LEU A 43 2.79 -9.07 -6.32
CA LEU A 43 1.35 -8.97 -6.34
C LEU A 43 0.93 -8.45 -7.72
N THR A 44 0.22 -9.28 -8.47
CA THR A 44 -0.25 -8.94 -9.82
C THR A 44 -1.75 -8.70 -9.79
N PRO A 45 -2.24 -7.60 -10.39
CA PRO A 45 -3.67 -7.38 -10.56
C PRO A 45 -4.32 -8.58 -11.29
N ALA A 46 -5.35 -9.14 -10.68
CA ALA A 46 -6.07 -10.27 -11.27
C ALA A 46 -6.93 -9.83 -12.47
N ARG A 47 -7.46 -8.62 -12.42
CA ARG A 47 -8.37 -8.04 -13.43
C ARG A 47 -8.14 -6.52 -13.58
N PRO A 48 -8.27 -5.97 -14.79
CA PRO A 48 -8.30 -6.69 -16.06
C PRO A 48 -6.95 -7.38 -16.34
N PRO A 49 -6.92 -8.46 -17.15
CA PRO A 49 -5.67 -9.14 -17.48
C PRO A 49 -4.64 -8.19 -18.10
N GLY A 50 -3.39 -8.26 -17.63
CA GLY A 50 -2.32 -7.38 -18.11
C GLY A 50 -2.38 -5.95 -17.58
N ALA A 51 -3.21 -5.69 -16.56
CA ALA A 51 -3.19 -4.43 -15.83
C ALA A 51 -1.86 -4.22 -15.10
N LEU A 52 -1.38 -2.97 -15.13
CA LEU A 52 -0.13 -2.53 -14.52
C LEU A 52 -0.35 -1.20 -13.78
N PRO A 53 0.40 -0.92 -12.70
CA PRO A 53 1.59 -1.65 -12.26
C PRO A 53 1.30 -2.92 -11.45
N VAL A 54 2.31 -3.80 -11.39
CA VAL A 54 2.41 -4.81 -10.33
C VAL A 54 3.12 -4.21 -9.11
N THR A 55 2.85 -4.77 -7.92
CA THR A 55 3.56 -4.41 -6.69
C THR A 55 4.53 -5.51 -6.31
N THR A 56 5.78 -5.16 -6.04
CA THR A 56 6.83 -6.11 -5.67
C THR A 56 7.43 -5.76 -4.31
N PHE A 57 7.77 -6.78 -3.53
CA PHE A 57 8.69 -6.69 -2.40
C PHE A 57 9.95 -7.48 -2.76
N ALA A 58 11.12 -6.85 -2.69
CA ALA A 58 12.37 -7.48 -3.09
C ALA A 58 13.52 -7.11 -2.18
N LEU A 59 14.41 -8.07 -1.95
CA LEU A 59 15.73 -7.79 -1.38
C LEU A 59 16.58 -7.09 -2.44
N ALA A 60 17.33 -6.08 -2.03
CA ALA A 60 18.15 -5.29 -2.93
C ALA A 60 19.38 -4.71 -2.21
N PRO A 61 20.43 -4.32 -2.95
CA PRO A 61 21.63 -3.71 -2.38
C PRO A 61 21.38 -2.24 -1.99
N VAL A 62 20.46 -2.03 -1.03
CA VAL A 62 20.08 -0.74 -0.46
C VAL A 62 20.47 -0.69 1.02
N SER A 63 20.85 0.48 1.50
CA SER A 63 21.26 0.65 2.92
C SER A 63 20.07 0.71 3.88
N ALA A 64 18.89 1.05 3.37
CA ALA A 64 17.65 1.17 4.13
C ALA A 64 16.46 0.89 3.20
N PRO A 65 15.26 0.59 3.74
CA PRO A 65 14.09 0.39 2.93
C PRO A 65 13.72 1.64 2.11
N GLU A 66 13.30 1.42 0.88
CA GLU A 66 12.85 2.46 -0.05
C GLU A 66 11.80 1.89 -1.01
N ILE A 67 10.96 2.75 -1.59
CA ILE A 67 10.04 2.38 -2.66
C ILE A 67 10.58 2.94 -3.96
N THR A 68 10.68 2.12 -5.01
CA THR A 68 11.08 2.58 -6.34
C THR A 68 10.00 2.32 -7.36
N LEU A 69 9.84 3.25 -8.28
CA LEU A 69 9.07 3.08 -9.49
C LEU A 69 10.05 2.72 -10.60
N ASP A 70 9.69 1.80 -11.49
CA ASP A 70 10.50 1.46 -12.66
C ASP A 70 10.72 2.65 -13.64
N THR A 71 9.95 3.72 -13.45
CA THR A 71 10.11 5.03 -14.12
C THR A 71 11.15 5.95 -13.47
N GLY A 72 11.86 5.47 -12.44
CA GLY A 72 13.06 6.10 -11.87
C GLY A 72 12.85 6.89 -10.57
N GLN A 73 11.61 7.04 -10.09
CA GLN A 73 11.32 7.71 -8.82
C GLN A 73 11.68 6.81 -7.64
N VAL A 74 12.21 7.42 -6.58
CA VAL A 74 12.46 6.78 -5.28
C VAL A 74 11.67 7.55 -4.21
N ILE A 75 10.88 6.83 -3.41
CA ILE A 75 9.93 7.37 -2.45
C ILE A 75 10.17 6.75 -1.06
N GLY A 76 9.92 7.54 -0.01
CA GLY A 76 9.79 7.01 1.35
C GLY A 76 11.08 6.39 1.92
N ARG A 77 12.25 6.87 1.48
CA ARG A 77 13.54 6.41 2.00
C ARG A 77 13.58 6.66 3.50
N SER A 78 13.87 5.62 4.27
CA SER A 78 14.01 5.76 5.72
C SER A 78 15.19 6.69 6.06
N GLY A 79 15.02 7.55 7.05
CA GLY A 79 15.95 8.63 7.40
C GLY A 79 15.92 8.99 8.89
N ASP A 80 16.47 10.14 9.26
CA ASP A 80 16.45 10.58 10.66
C ASP A 80 15.04 11.00 11.09
N ILE A 81 14.67 10.67 12.33
CA ILE A 81 13.33 10.94 12.89
C ILE A 81 13.20 12.43 13.20
N THR A 82 12.22 13.11 12.59
CA THR A 82 11.89 14.50 12.91
C THR A 82 10.46 14.58 13.44
N GLY A 83 10.26 14.39 14.74
CA GLY A 83 8.96 14.55 15.38
C GLY A 83 8.66 13.51 16.46
N THR A 84 7.41 13.51 16.95
CA THR A 84 6.94 12.50 17.90
C THR A 84 6.67 11.19 17.15
N PRO A 85 7.29 10.06 17.54
CA PRO A 85 7.05 8.79 16.89
C PRO A 85 5.56 8.40 16.94
N SER A 86 5.07 7.76 15.88
CA SER A 86 3.78 7.05 15.93
C SER A 86 3.74 6.10 17.13
N ALA A 87 2.53 5.73 17.57
CA ALA A 87 2.36 4.75 18.65
C ALA A 87 3.27 3.53 18.40
N PRO A 88 4.00 3.04 19.44
CA PRO A 88 5.02 2.03 19.25
C PRO A 88 4.40 0.78 18.66
N ALA A 89 5.08 0.17 17.68
CA ALA A 89 4.70 -1.14 17.19
C ALA A 89 4.81 -2.18 18.30
N ARG A 90 3.81 -3.05 18.41
CA ARG A 90 3.71 -4.08 19.48
C ARG A 90 3.59 -5.49 18.97
N VAL A 91 3.47 -5.65 17.65
CA VAL A 91 3.24 -6.94 16.99
C VAL A 91 4.43 -7.23 16.10
N GLU A 92 5.07 -8.37 16.25
CA GLU A 92 6.10 -8.81 15.30
C GLU A 92 5.44 -9.27 13.99
N MET A 93 6.15 -9.17 12.87
CA MET A 93 5.64 -9.62 11.57
C MET A 93 5.24 -11.11 11.58
N ALA A 94 6.02 -11.95 12.26
CA ALA A 94 5.71 -13.37 12.47
C ALA A 94 4.41 -13.59 13.25
N ASP A 95 4.11 -12.73 14.23
CA ASP A 95 2.87 -12.81 15.02
C ASP A 95 1.65 -12.37 14.22
N LEU A 96 1.77 -11.28 13.44
CA LEU A 96 0.73 -10.87 12.50
C LEU A 96 0.40 -12.02 11.53
N THR A 97 1.45 -12.59 10.93
CA THR A 97 1.35 -13.70 9.98
C THR A 97 0.67 -14.92 10.59
N ARG A 98 1.08 -15.32 11.80
CA ARG A 98 0.49 -16.46 12.50
C ARG A 98 -0.98 -16.24 12.86
N ARG A 99 -1.35 -15.04 13.32
CA ARG A 99 -2.73 -14.72 13.74
C ARG A 99 -3.69 -14.62 12.56
N LEU A 100 -3.20 -14.18 11.39
CA LEU A 100 -3.99 -14.04 10.15
C LEU A 100 -3.83 -15.21 9.17
N ALA A 101 -3.18 -16.30 9.58
CA ALA A 101 -2.90 -17.43 8.70
C ALA A 101 -4.19 -18.00 8.08
N GLY A 102 -4.32 -17.86 6.76
CA GLY A 102 -5.48 -18.35 6.01
C GLY A 102 -6.68 -17.40 5.96
N HIS A 103 -6.59 -16.22 6.56
CA HIS A 103 -7.69 -15.24 6.66
C HIS A 103 -7.56 -14.06 5.69
N VAL A 104 -6.40 -13.85 5.06
CA VAL A 104 -6.20 -12.78 4.07
C VAL A 104 -6.70 -13.24 2.70
N ASP A 105 -7.67 -12.52 2.15
CA ASP A 105 -8.32 -12.84 0.87
C ASP A 105 -7.97 -11.88 -0.27
N ARG A 106 -7.51 -10.65 0.05
CA ARG A 106 -6.97 -9.68 -0.91
C ARG A 106 -5.96 -8.73 -0.28
N VAL A 107 -5.14 -8.13 -1.12
CA VAL A 107 -4.40 -6.89 -0.78
C VAL A 107 -5.14 -5.76 -1.46
N ASP A 108 -5.89 -4.95 -0.72
CA ASP A 108 -6.73 -3.88 -1.25
C ASP A 108 -5.89 -2.75 -1.87
N HIS A 109 -4.91 -2.29 -1.10
CA HIS A 109 -3.89 -1.38 -1.57
C HIS A 109 -2.61 -1.54 -0.74
N THR A 110 -1.52 -1.13 -1.36
CA THR A 110 -0.24 -0.87 -0.71
C THR A 110 0.05 0.61 -0.82
N GLY A 111 0.90 1.18 0.02
CA GLY A 111 1.13 2.61 -0.07
C GLY A 111 2.23 3.12 0.83
N VAL A 112 2.42 4.42 0.76
CA VAL A 112 3.35 5.15 1.63
C VAL A 112 2.77 6.48 2.03
N ASN A 113 2.88 6.76 3.33
CA ASN A 113 2.46 8.01 3.92
C ASN A 113 3.71 8.82 4.20
N LEU A 114 3.80 9.99 3.58
CA LEU A 114 4.93 10.90 3.66
C LEU A 114 4.61 12.03 4.64
N PRO A 115 5.45 12.27 5.66
CA PRO A 115 5.26 13.38 6.58
C PRO A 115 5.29 14.73 5.86
N ALA A 116 4.27 15.55 6.08
CA ALA A 116 4.28 16.93 5.61
C ALA A 116 5.37 17.78 6.28
N THR A 117 5.84 17.35 7.45
CA THR A 117 6.96 17.98 8.17
C THR A 117 8.30 17.85 7.44
N THR A 118 8.48 16.85 6.58
CA THR A 118 9.72 16.59 5.83
C THR A 118 9.53 16.60 4.32
N THR A 119 8.28 16.60 3.84
CA THR A 119 7.92 16.69 2.42
C THR A 119 7.14 17.98 2.21
N SER A 120 7.79 18.98 1.61
CA SER A 120 7.13 20.25 1.30
C SER A 120 5.99 20.05 0.30
N THR A 121 5.01 20.96 0.29
CA THR A 121 3.91 20.94 -0.68
C THR A 121 4.41 20.93 -2.13
N GLU A 122 5.49 21.66 -2.44
CA GLU A 122 6.09 21.65 -3.78
C GLU A 122 6.71 20.30 -4.12
N GLN A 123 7.42 19.67 -3.17
CA GLN A 123 8.00 18.35 -3.35
C GLN A 123 6.91 17.29 -3.54
N TRP A 124 5.84 17.39 -2.75
CA TRP A 124 4.66 16.54 -2.85
C TRP A 124 4.00 16.66 -4.23
N HIS A 125 3.67 17.88 -4.67
CA HIS A 125 3.05 18.10 -5.98
C HIS A 125 3.96 17.67 -7.14
N ALA A 126 5.27 17.87 -7.03
CA ALA A 126 6.22 17.41 -8.03
C ALA A 126 6.26 15.86 -8.11
N LEU A 127 6.20 15.18 -6.96
CA LEU A 127 6.10 13.72 -6.90
C LEU A 127 4.79 13.24 -7.52
N VAL A 128 3.65 13.74 -7.06
CA VAL A 128 2.32 13.37 -7.58
C VAL A 128 2.24 13.62 -9.09
N GLY A 129 2.69 14.78 -9.57
CA GLY A 129 2.71 15.10 -10.99
C GLY A 129 3.60 14.15 -11.81
N SER A 130 4.75 13.74 -11.25
CA SER A 130 5.66 12.79 -11.89
C SER A 130 5.05 11.38 -11.98
N VAL A 131 4.38 10.91 -10.92
CA VAL A 131 3.72 9.60 -10.90
C VAL A 131 2.47 9.59 -11.78
N ALA A 132 1.67 10.66 -11.76
CA ALA A 132 0.48 10.81 -12.60
C ALA A 132 0.82 10.86 -14.10
N ALA A 133 1.99 11.38 -14.47
CA ALA A 133 2.43 11.44 -15.86
C ALA A 133 2.70 10.06 -16.50
N VAL A 134 2.92 9.03 -15.67
CA VAL A 134 3.26 7.67 -16.13
C VAL A 134 2.26 6.61 -15.64
N SER A 135 1.21 6.99 -14.93
CA SER A 135 0.22 6.04 -14.41
C SER A 135 -1.23 6.53 -14.52
N THR A 136 -2.16 5.65 -14.15
CA THR A 136 -3.58 5.97 -13.96
C THR A 136 -3.81 6.36 -12.52
N MET A 137 -3.46 7.61 -12.20
CA MET A 137 -3.55 8.18 -10.86
C MET A 137 -4.82 9.03 -10.70
N TYR A 138 -5.54 8.83 -9.61
CA TYR A 138 -6.82 9.48 -9.31
C TYR A 138 -6.76 10.16 -7.95
N ARG A 139 -7.51 11.26 -7.79
CA ARG A 139 -7.63 11.95 -6.51
C ARG A 139 -8.54 11.17 -5.57
N TYR A 140 -8.37 11.39 -4.28
CA TYR A 140 -9.39 11.02 -3.31
C TYR A 140 -10.60 11.97 -3.46
N PRO A 141 -11.87 11.50 -3.46
CA PRO A 141 -13.01 12.34 -3.82
C PRO A 141 -13.30 13.50 -2.87
N THR A 142 -12.97 13.36 -1.59
CA THR A 142 -13.22 14.39 -0.58
C THR A 142 -12.14 15.46 -0.53
N GLY A 143 -11.10 15.35 -1.37
CA GLY A 143 -10.08 16.38 -1.60
C GLY A 143 -8.83 16.25 -0.74
N GLU A 144 -8.75 15.24 0.11
CA GLU A 144 -7.54 14.88 0.84
C GLU A 144 -6.41 14.50 -0.13
N GLU A 145 -5.17 14.77 0.28
CA GLU A 145 -3.95 14.50 -0.49
C GLU A 145 -3.56 13.01 -0.42
N TRP A 146 -4.52 12.14 -0.71
CA TRP A 146 -4.42 10.68 -0.68
C TRP A 146 -4.69 10.05 -2.06
N PRO A 147 -3.99 10.47 -3.12
CA PRO A 147 -4.23 9.94 -4.45
C PRO A 147 -3.81 8.48 -4.59
N PHE A 148 -4.53 7.77 -5.47
CA PHE A 148 -4.29 6.36 -5.76
C PHE A 148 -3.86 6.14 -7.20
N VAL A 149 -2.84 5.32 -7.41
CA VAL A 149 -2.58 4.67 -8.68
C VAL A 149 -3.43 3.41 -8.76
N LEU A 150 -4.30 3.36 -9.77
CA LEU A 150 -5.08 2.15 -10.09
C LEU A 150 -4.36 1.39 -11.20
N PRO A 151 -4.12 0.08 -11.05
CA PRO A 151 -3.63 -0.72 -12.15
C PRO A 151 -4.55 -0.67 -13.37
N SER A 152 -3.97 -0.50 -14.56
CA SER A 152 -4.71 -0.30 -15.81
C SER A 152 -4.09 -1.06 -16.98
N THR A 153 -4.91 -1.41 -17.98
CA THR A 153 -4.41 -1.85 -19.27
C THR A 153 -3.73 -0.68 -20.02
N ALA A 154 -3.02 -0.98 -21.11
CA ALA A 154 -2.43 0.08 -21.93
C ALA A 154 -3.51 1.01 -22.52
N GLU A 155 -4.65 0.45 -22.92
CA GLU A 155 -5.80 1.22 -23.43
C GLU A 155 -6.37 2.13 -22.34
N GLU A 156 -6.64 1.59 -21.15
CA GLU A 156 -7.14 2.38 -20.01
C GLU A 156 -6.14 3.46 -19.55
N PHE A 157 -4.84 3.21 -19.71
CA PHE A 157 -3.82 4.22 -19.46
C PHE A 157 -3.96 5.42 -20.41
N ASP A 158 -4.29 5.18 -21.68
CA ASP A 158 -4.46 6.23 -22.68
C ASP A 158 -5.83 6.92 -22.60
N SER A 159 -6.91 6.15 -22.45
CA SER A 159 -8.29 6.66 -22.52
C SER A 159 -8.96 6.91 -21.17
N GLY A 160 -8.36 6.46 -20.06
CA GLY A 160 -9.00 6.38 -18.76
C GLY A 160 -9.71 5.04 -18.52
N ILE A 161 -9.94 4.71 -17.25
CA ILE A 161 -10.64 3.50 -16.83
C ILE A 161 -12.15 3.73 -17.01
N GLY A 162 -12.79 2.86 -17.81
CA GLY A 162 -14.24 2.88 -18.03
C GLY A 162 -14.99 1.68 -17.43
N ASP A 163 -14.27 0.59 -17.14
CA ASP A 163 -14.85 -0.66 -16.63
C ASP A 163 -14.42 -0.92 -15.18
N PHE A 164 -15.41 -1.15 -14.31
CA PHE A 164 -15.23 -1.34 -12.88
C PHE A 164 -15.39 -2.82 -12.52
N VAL A 165 -14.26 -3.49 -12.35
CA VAL A 165 -14.17 -4.92 -12.04
C VAL A 165 -13.38 -5.14 -10.75
N ALA A 166 -13.83 -6.07 -9.91
CA ALA A 166 -13.06 -6.50 -8.75
C ALA A 166 -11.80 -7.26 -9.19
N GLY A 167 -10.72 -7.16 -8.41
CA GLY A 167 -9.43 -7.77 -8.72
C GLY A 167 -8.42 -6.84 -9.39
N ARG A 168 -8.68 -5.52 -9.41
CA ARG A 168 -7.73 -4.48 -9.87
C ARG A 168 -6.65 -4.18 -8.83
N GLU A 169 -6.75 -4.78 -7.66
CA GLU A 169 -5.80 -4.57 -6.57
C GLU A 169 -4.49 -5.37 -6.77
N PRO A 170 -3.37 -4.96 -6.14
CA PRO A 170 -3.24 -3.84 -5.22
C PRO A 170 -3.27 -2.49 -5.95
N ARG A 171 -4.06 -1.54 -5.43
CA ARG A 171 -3.87 -0.13 -5.73
C ARG A 171 -2.61 0.37 -5.01
N PHE A 172 -2.05 1.48 -5.47
CA PHE A 172 -0.95 2.14 -4.76
C PHE A 172 -1.38 3.52 -4.25
N GLU A 173 -1.39 3.68 -2.93
CA GLU A 173 -1.77 4.92 -2.23
C GLU A 173 -0.53 5.76 -1.90
N LEU A 174 -0.59 7.05 -2.22
CA LEU A 174 0.34 8.05 -1.69
C LEU A 174 -0.44 8.95 -0.76
N VAL A 175 0.06 9.17 0.46
CA VAL A 175 -0.59 10.04 1.46
C VAL A 175 0.39 11.16 1.84
N HIS A 176 -0.04 12.41 1.75
CA HIS A 176 0.64 13.53 2.41
C HIS A 176 0.02 13.74 3.79
N ASP A 177 0.77 13.39 4.84
CA ASP A 177 0.23 13.28 6.21
C ASP A 177 0.86 14.32 7.14
N ASP A 178 0.02 15.21 7.67
CA ASP A 178 0.41 16.26 8.62
C ASP A 178 0.77 15.74 10.01
N TRP A 179 0.36 14.51 10.34
CA TRP A 179 0.47 13.93 11.68
C TRP A 179 1.64 12.97 11.85
N LEU A 180 2.29 12.57 10.74
CA LEU A 180 3.44 11.68 10.77
C LEU A 180 4.75 12.44 11.03
N ALA A 181 5.67 11.76 11.72
CA ALA A 181 7.04 12.22 11.96
C ALA A 181 8.07 11.53 11.06
N GLN A 182 7.68 10.44 10.39
CA GLN A 182 8.53 9.62 9.52
C GLN A 182 7.67 8.90 8.48
N PRO A 183 8.23 8.47 7.33
CA PRO A 183 7.50 7.67 6.36
C PRO A 183 6.87 6.42 7.00
N GLU A 184 5.63 6.12 6.62
CA GLU A 184 4.91 4.89 7.04
C GLU A 184 4.55 4.09 5.78
N TRP A 185 5.03 2.85 5.68
CA TRP A 185 4.51 1.92 4.68
C TRP A 185 3.17 1.38 5.17
N GLN A 186 2.18 1.42 4.29
CA GLN A 186 0.81 1.04 4.58
C GLN A 186 0.38 -0.13 3.70
N PHE A 187 -0.25 -1.13 4.30
CA PHE A 187 -0.82 -2.28 3.60
C PHE A 187 -2.25 -2.51 4.07
N ALA A 188 -3.23 -2.30 3.19
CA ALA A 188 -4.61 -2.66 3.50
C ALA A 188 -4.92 -4.07 3.01
N LEU A 189 -5.36 -4.93 3.93
CA LEU A 189 -5.64 -6.33 3.68
C LEU A 189 -7.12 -6.60 3.87
N GLY A 190 -7.75 -7.21 2.87
CA GLY A 190 -9.07 -7.82 3.04
C GLY A 190 -8.96 -9.09 3.86
N THR A 191 -9.92 -9.30 4.76
CA THR A 191 -10.00 -10.52 5.55
C THR A 191 -11.40 -11.12 5.52
N ASP A 192 -11.51 -12.43 5.75
CA ASP A 192 -12.78 -13.12 5.94
C ASP A 192 -13.34 -13.01 7.38
N LEU A 193 -12.69 -12.19 8.23
CA LEU A 193 -12.98 -12.05 9.65
C LEU A 193 -13.94 -10.90 9.94
N THR A 194 -14.86 -11.12 10.87
CA THR A 194 -15.72 -10.05 11.38
C THR A 194 -14.95 -9.07 12.26
N ARG A 195 -15.55 -7.89 12.48
CA ARG A 195 -15.01 -6.88 13.41
C ARG A 195 -14.68 -7.44 14.79
N ALA A 196 -15.60 -8.19 15.39
CA ALA A 196 -15.40 -8.78 16.72
C ALA A 196 -14.25 -9.82 16.73
N GLU A 197 -14.02 -10.52 15.62
CA GLU A 197 -12.92 -11.48 15.51
C GLU A 197 -11.57 -10.76 15.37
N LEU A 198 -11.47 -9.73 14.53
CA LEU A 198 -10.24 -8.94 14.40
C LEU A 198 -9.90 -8.17 15.68
N GLU A 199 -10.88 -7.58 16.36
CA GLU A 199 -10.67 -6.93 17.65
C GLU A 199 -10.20 -7.92 18.73
N ARG A 200 -10.67 -9.18 18.69
CA ARG A 200 -10.21 -10.24 19.59
C ARG A 200 -8.80 -10.75 19.23
N LEU A 201 -8.45 -10.81 17.95
CA LEU A 201 -7.10 -11.19 17.51
C LEU A 201 -6.07 -10.10 17.79
N PHE A 202 -6.47 -8.83 17.75
CA PHE A 202 -5.62 -7.66 17.99
C PHE A 202 -6.30 -6.69 18.95
N PRO A 203 -6.39 -7.03 20.26
CA PRO A 203 -6.97 -6.15 21.26
C PRO A 203 -6.13 -4.88 21.44
N GLU A 204 -6.68 -3.85 22.07
CA GLU A 204 -5.85 -2.70 22.47
C GLU A 204 -4.81 -3.13 23.52
N PRO A 205 -3.57 -2.60 23.46
CA PRO A 205 -3.07 -1.58 22.53
C PRO A 205 -2.38 -2.15 21.27
N GLU A 206 -2.51 -3.45 20.98
CA GLU A 206 -1.86 -4.09 19.82
C GLU A 206 -2.53 -3.71 18.50
N GLY A 207 -3.85 -3.66 18.49
CA GLY A 207 -4.66 -3.10 17.42
C GLY A 207 -5.30 -1.78 17.87
N VAL A 208 -5.43 -0.83 16.96
CA VAL A 208 -6.11 0.45 17.20
C VAL A 208 -7.19 0.70 16.15
N THR A 209 -8.11 1.58 16.48
CA THR A 209 -9.22 1.96 15.61
C THR A 209 -9.20 3.47 15.43
N PHE A 210 -9.24 3.93 14.18
CA PHE A 210 -9.48 5.34 13.89
C PHE A 210 -10.98 5.60 13.98
N ALA A 211 -11.40 6.60 14.74
CA ALA A 211 -12.82 6.81 15.07
C ALA A 211 -13.71 6.93 13.81
N GLU A 212 -13.22 7.61 12.78
CA GLU A 212 -13.94 7.82 11.52
C GLU A 212 -13.97 6.58 10.61
N LEU A 213 -13.05 5.64 10.83
CA LEU A 213 -12.89 4.42 10.02
C LEU A 213 -13.15 3.15 10.84
N ALA A 214 -13.87 3.31 11.96
CA ALA A 214 -14.02 2.25 12.96
C ALA A 214 -14.75 1.01 12.46
N ASP A 215 -15.63 1.21 11.47
CA ASP A 215 -16.41 0.17 10.81
C ASP A 215 -15.75 -0.36 9.53
N VAL A 216 -14.55 0.14 9.18
CA VAL A 216 -13.85 -0.24 7.94
C VAL A 216 -12.72 -1.24 8.22
N PHE A 217 -11.84 -0.92 9.17
CA PHE A 217 -10.67 -1.76 9.45
C PHE A 217 -10.14 -1.63 10.88
N ARG A 218 -9.33 -2.63 11.26
CA ARG A 218 -8.50 -2.62 12.47
C ARG A 218 -7.05 -2.37 12.09
N VAL A 219 -6.41 -1.39 12.72
CA VAL A 219 -5.03 -0.99 12.42
C VAL A 219 -4.05 -1.76 13.29
N VAL A 220 -3.03 -2.37 12.70
CA VAL A 220 -1.93 -3.04 13.41
C VAL A 220 -0.59 -2.51 12.92
N ARG A 221 0.26 -2.05 13.84
CA ARG A 221 1.64 -1.63 13.52
C ARG A 221 2.61 -2.74 13.86
N VAL A 222 3.46 -3.08 12.90
CA VAL A 222 4.44 -4.17 13.08
C VAL A 222 5.81 -3.63 13.46
N HIS A 223 6.46 -4.36 14.36
CA HIS A 223 7.83 -4.07 14.75
C HIS A 223 8.79 -4.44 13.62
N HIS A 224 9.83 -3.64 13.45
CA HIS A 224 10.84 -3.82 12.42
C HIS A 224 12.16 -3.12 12.81
N PRO A 225 13.31 -3.52 12.22
CA PRO A 225 14.61 -2.99 12.64
C PRO A 225 15.01 -1.67 11.96
N TRP A 226 14.25 -1.21 10.95
CA TRP A 226 14.66 -0.06 10.11
C TRP A 226 14.35 1.29 10.77
N PRO A 227 15.35 2.11 11.11
CA PRO A 227 15.12 3.44 11.70
C PRO A 227 14.46 4.39 10.69
N GLY A 228 13.61 5.28 11.19
CA GLY A 228 12.97 6.30 10.36
C GLY A 228 11.89 5.77 9.41
N LEU A 229 11.37 4.59 9.69
CA LEU A 229 10.26 3.97 8.98
C LEU A 229 9.22 3.54 10.02
N SER A 230 7.95 3.59 9.65
CA SER A 230 6.87 2.84 10.30
C SER A 230 6.27 1.86 9.29
N ILE A 231 5.71 0.75 9.78
CA ILE A 231 4.96 -0.19 8.96
C ILE A 231 3.62 -0.48 9.61
N ARG A 232 2.55 -0.29 8.84
CA ARG A 232 1.16 -0.42 9.27
C ARG A 232 0.38 -1.34 8.35
N PHE A 233 -0.45 -2.16 8.95
CA PHE A 233 -1.44 -3.00 8.28
C PHE A 233 -2.85 -2.55 8.68
N ASP A 234 -3.66 -2.23 7.68
CA ASP A 234 -5.07 -1.89 7.85
C ASP A 234 -5.88 -3.14 7.51
N LEU A 235 -6.39 -3.83 8.53
CA LEU A 235 -7.08 -5.11 8.41
C LEU A 235 -8.57 -4.86 8.21
N CYS A 236 -9.01 -4.87 6.95
CA CYS A 236 -10.40 -4.68 6.58
C CYS A 236 -11.26 -5.85 7.05
N TYR A 237 -12.42 -5.54 7.61
CA TYR A 237 -13.40 -6.55 8.02
C TYR A 237 -14.01 -7.24 6.80
N ARG A 238 -14.57 -8.43 7.03
CA ARG A 238 -15.30 -9.20 6.01
C ARG A 238 -16.38 -8.36 5.33
N LEU A 239 -16.44 -8.47 4.01
CA LEU A 239 -17.53 -7.96 3.20
C LEU A 239 -18.69 -8.95 3.17
N ASP A 240 -19.86 -8.55 3.65
CA ASP A 240 -21.05 -9.41 3.66
C ASP A 240 -21.85 -9.37 2.34
N HIS A 241 -21.59 -8.41 1.44
CA HIS A 241 -22.43 -8.13 0.26
C HIS A 241 -21.72 -8.25 -1.10
N GLY A 242 -20.55 -8.91 -1.15
CA GLY A 242 -19.74 -8.97 -2.36
C GLY A 242 -19.07 -7.63 -2.70
N PRO A 243 -18.34 -7.54 -3.84
CA PRO A 243 -17.59 -6.33 -4.19
C PRO A 243 -18.52 -5.19 -4.59
N GLY A 244 -18.38 -4.04 -3.93
CA GLY A 244 -19.07 -2.80 -4.26
C GLY A 244 -18.19 -1.81 -5.01
N PRO A 245 -18.62 -0.54 -5.11
CA PRO A 245 -17.82 0.53 -5.70
C PRO A 245 -16.43 0.62 -5.08
N TRP A 246 -16.31 0.41 -3.76
CA TRP A 246 -15.03 0.45 -3.03
C TRP A 246 -14.01 -0.56 -3.57
N GLU A 247 -14.40 -1.83 -3.67
CA GLU A 247 -13.57 -2.95 -4.14
C GLU A 247 -13.21 -2.82 -5.63
N THR A 248 -14.11 -2.27 -6.43
CA THR A 248 -13.87 -2.08 -7.88
C THR A 248 -13.05 -0.83 -8.19
N GLY A 249 -12.91 0.08 -7.22
CA GLY A 249 -12.27 1.38 -7.40
C GLY A 249 -13.11 2.40 -8.17
N GLU A 250 -14.40 2.12 -8.41
CA GLU A 250 -15.31 3.00 -9.17
C GLU A 250 -15.35 4.41 -8.60
N TRP A 251 -15.51 4.53 -7.28
CA TRP A 251 -15.59 5.81 -6.56
C TRP A 251 -14.41 6.75 -6.83
N LEU A 252 -13.18 6.22 -6.94
CA LEU A 252 -11.99 7.03 -7.26
C LEU A 252 -12.07 7.62 -8.67
N VAL A 253 -12.54 6.81 -9.62
CA VAL A 253 -12.59 7.19 -11.03
C VAL A 253 -13.73 8.18 -11.28
N THR A 254 -14.92 7.89 -10.75
CA THR A 254 -16.14 8.65 -11.05
C THR A 254 -16.26 9.92 -10.21
N GLU A 255 -15.80 9.91 -8.96
CA GLU A 255 -15.94 11.05 -8.05
C GLU A 255 -14.63 11.83 -7.88
N GLY A 256 -13.49 11.15 -7.77
CA GLY A 256 -12.18 11.80 -7.54
C GLY A 256 -11.56 12.38 -8.82
N GLY A 257 -11.71 11.65 -9.92
CA GLY A 257 -11.23 12.06 -11.23
C GLY A 257 -9.71 11.96 -11.41
N ARG A 258 -9.29 11.73 -12.66
CA ARG A 258 -7.89 11.51 -13.01
C ARG A 258 -7.04 12.77 -12.77
N ILE A 259 -5.84 12.57 -12.24
CA ILE A 259 -4.82 13.62 -12.17
C ILE A 259 -4.17 13.72 -13.56
N PRO A 260 -4.25 14.89 -14.24
CA PRO A 260 -3.68 15.01 -15.57
C PRO A 260 -2.14 14.96 -15.50
N PRO A 261 -1.47 14.45 -16.55
CA PRO A 261 -0.03 14.63 -16.69
C PRO A 261 0.29 16.13 -16.65
N VAL A 262 1.29 16.53 -15.87
CA VAL A 262 1.79 17.91 -15.94
C VAL A 262 2.38 18.12 -17.33
N ALA A 263 1.87 19.10 -18.07
CA ALA A 263 2.44 19.47 -19.37
C ALA A 263 3.91 19.85 -19.17
N ARG A 264 4.80 19.14 -19.85
CA ARG A 264 6.24 19.43 -19.85
C ARG A 264 6.57 20.69 -20.63
#